data_AF-A0A4Q7UT06-F1
#
_entry.id   AF-A0A4Q7UT06-F1
#
_cell.length_a   1.000
_cell.length_b   1.000
_cell.length_c   1.000
_cell.angle_alpha   90.00
_cell.angle_beta   90.00
_cell.angle_gamma   90.00
#
_symmetry.space_group_name_H-M   'P 1'
#
loop_
_entity.id
_entity.type
_entity.pdbx_description
1 polymer ?
#
loop_
_entity_poly.entity_id
_entity_poly.type
_entity_poly.pdbx_seq_one_letter_code
_entity_poly.pdbx_strand_id
1 'polypeptide(L)'
;MGRITSSITGVTGDRSVLTGVVLFALIAFSPAVLLWLVLRLPRAVQVLWERWRPAPQARATRAPLESLVRNLRRLHAERRGPPATTRVRRTALLAAYDDVLLDVCDAVGIPDPPLRAAVVAGGTAGALDPDRDLARLRTEAAVEEAGIALDRPAAA
;
A
#
# COMPACT_ATOMS: atom_id res chain seq x y z
N MET A 1 -26.88 70.98 12.84
CA MET A 1 -26.56 70.53 11.47
C MET A 1 -25.10 70.07 11.47
N GLY A 2 -24.83 68.78 11.62
CA GLY A 2 -23.47 68.23 11.68
C GLY A 2 -23.49 66.78 11.21
N ARG A 3 -23.11 66.56 9.95
CA ARG A 3 -23.01 65.23 9.33
C ARG A 3 -21.71 64.58 9.79
N ILE A 4 -21.83 63.43 10.44
CA ILE A 4 -20.70 62.57 10.79
C ILE A 4 -20.43 61.69 9.56
N THR A 5 -19.37 61.99 8.83
CA THR A 5 -18.85 61.15 7.74
C THR A 5 -17.86 60.17 8.36
N SER A 6 -18.31 58.97 8.71
CA SER A 6 -17.42 57.89 9.12
C SER A 6 -16.85 57.21 7.87
N SER A 7 -15.55 57.36 7.69
CA SER A 7 -14.73 56.81 6.61
C SER A 7 -14.62 55.29 6.72
N ILE A 8 -15.17 54.60 5.71
CA ILE A 8 -14.97 53.17 5.44
C ILE A 8 -13.66 53.03 4.66
N THR A 9 -12.52 53.01 5.34
CA THR A 9 -11.18 52.84 4.71
C THR A 9 -10.30 51.90 5.52
N GLY A 10 -10.74 50.65 5.70
CA GLY A 10 -9.96 49.62 6.42
C GLY A 10 -9.99 48.21 5.83
N VAL A 11 -10.90 47.89 4.89
CA VAL A 11 -11.15 46.49 4.47
C VAL A 11 -10.49 46.10 3.13
N THR A 12 -9.93 47.06 2.39
CA THR A 12 -9.34 46.83 1.05
C THR A 12 -7.83 46.54 1.06
N GLY A 13 -7.09 47.01 2.09
CA GLY A 13 -5.65 46.79 2.22
C GLY A 13 -5.30 45.33 2.53
N ASP A 14 -5.98 44.74 3.52
CA ASP A 14 -5.70 43.38 3.99
C ASP A 14 -5.97 42.32 2.92
N ARG A 15 -7.02 42.49 2.10
CA ARG A 15 -7.32 41.56 1.00
C ARG A 15 -6.22 41.56 -0.06
N SER A 16 -5.70 42.73 -0.42
CA SER A 16 -4.66 42.88 -1.44
C SER A 16 -3.32 42.31 -0.97
N VAL A 17 -2.96 42.53 0.29
CA VAL A 17 -1.74 41.97 0.90
C VAL A 17 -1.86 40.45 1.01
N LEU A 18 -3.01 39.93 1.46
CA LEU A 18 -3.24 38.50 1.58
C LEU A 18 -3.22 37.82 0.21
N THR A 19 -3.79 38.45 -0.83
CA THR A 19 -3.67 37.97 -2.21
C THR A 19 -2.21 37.92 -2.69
N GLY A 20 -1.42 38.97 -2.43
CA GLY A 20 -0.01 39.02 -2.82
C GLY A 20 0.83 37.95 -2.12
N VAL A 21 0.62 37.76 -0.82
CA VAL A 21 1.31 36.73 -0.02
C VAL A 21 0.96 35.32 -0.51
N VAL A 22 -0.32 35.06 -0.80
CA VAL A 22 -0.76 33.77 -1.35
C VAL A 22 -0.14 33.52 -2.73
N LEU A 23 -0.08 34.53 -3.61
CA LEU A 23 0.51 34.39 -4.94
C LEU A 23 2.01 34.12 -4.87
N PHE A 24 2.72 34.88 -4.03
CA PHE A 24 4.15 34.68 -3.82
C PHE A 24 4.46 33.32 -3.22
N ALA A 25 3.69 32.89 -2.20
CA ALA A 25 3.81 31.56 -1.63
C ALA A 25 3.57 30.47 -2.68
N LEU A 26 2.52 30.59 -3.50
CA LEU A 26 2.26 29.63 -4.57
C LEU A 26 3.44 29.52 -5.55
N ILE A 27 4.05 30.64 -5.96
CA ILE A 27 5.19 30.64 -6.88
C ILE A 27 6.44 30.05 -6.21
N ALA A 28 6.75 30.49 -4.99
CA ALA A 28 7.94 30.05 -4.25
C ALA A 28 7.87 28.56 -3.87
N PHE A 29 6.70 28.09 -3.47
CA PHE A 29 6.49 26.69 -3.11
C PHE A 29 6.14 25.80 -4.31
N SER A 30 5.81 26.36 -5.47
CA SER A 30 5.50 25.61 -6.69
C SER A 30 6.52 24.51 -7.00
N PRO A 31 7.83 24.77 -7.12
CA PRO A 31 8.80 23.71 -7.44
C PRO A 31 8.91 22.65 -6.35
N ALA A 32 8.80 23.03 -5.07
CA ALA A 32 8.85 22.10 -3.96
C ALA A 32 7.60 21.21 -3.89
N VAL A 33 6.41 21.81 -4.06
CA VAL A 33 5.14 21.10 -4.12
C VAL A 33 5.10 20.20 -5.37
N LEU A 34 5.59 20.67 -6.51
CA LEU A 34 5.64 19.89 -7.74
C LEU A 34 6.56 18.68 -7.60
N LEU A 35 7.77 18.85 -7.06
CA LEU A 35 8.70 17.75 -6.80
C LEU A 35 8.11 16.75 -5.81
N TRP A 36 7.52 17.25 -4.72
CA TRP A 36 6.85 16.43 -3.73
C TRP A 36 5.67 15.67 -4.34
N LEU A 37 4.88 16.33 -5.18
CA LEU A 37 3.76 15.73 -5.88
C LEU A 37 4.25 14.65 -6.84
N VAL A 38 5.30 14.87 -7.64
CA VAL A 38 5.88 13.88 -8.55
C VAL A 38 6.41 12.65 -7.79
N LEU A 39 7.07 12.85 -6.65
CA LEU A 39 7.56 11.75 -5.81
C LEU A 39 6.43 10.98 -5.11
N ARG A 40 5.33 11.67 -4.78
CA ARG A 40 4.17 11.06 -4.10
C ARG A 40 3.10 10.55 -5.07
N LEU A 41 3.10 11.02 -6.32
CA LEU A 41 2.20 10.63 -7.41
C LEU A 41 2.15 9.12 -7.62
N PRO A 42 3.27 8.39 -7.74
CA PRO A 42 3.21 6.94 -7.94
C PRO A 42 2.54 6.23 -6.76
N ARG A 43 2.71 6.72 -5.52
CA ARG A 43 2.03 6.17 -4.33
C ARG A 43 0.56 6.54 -4.28
N ALA A 44 0.22 7.80 -4.58
CA ALA A 44 -1.16 8.27 -4.58
C ALA A 44 -1.97 7.64 -5.72
N VAL A 45 -1.37 7.46 -6.89
CA VAL A 45 -1.97 6.75 -8.03
C VAL A 45 -2.13 5.28 -7.70
N GLN A 46 -1.19 4.63 -7.00
CA GLN A 46 -1.38 3.24 -6.56
C GLN A 46 -2.53 3.10 -5.56
N VAL A 47 -2.61 3.95 -4.53
CA VAL A 47 -3.71 3.92 -3.55
C VAL A 47 -5.05 4.24 -4.22
N LEU A 48 -5.08 5.20 -5.14
CA LEU A 48 -6.28 5.53 -5.89
C LEU A 48 -6.65 4.40 -6.85
N TRP A 49 -5.68 3.77 -7.51
CA TRP A 49 -5.92 2.64 -8.40
C TRP A 49 -6.37 1.40 -7.63
N GLU A 50 -5.84 1.11 -6.45
CA GLU A 50 -6.35 0.04 -5.59
C GLU A 50 -7.78 0.30 -5.11
N ARG A 51 -8.16 1.57 -4.97
CA ARG A 51 -9.51 2.00 -4.56
C ARG A 51 -10.50 2.11 -5.72
N TRP A 52 -10.00 2.29 -6.95
CA TRP A 52 -10.76 2.33 -8.20
C TRP A 52 -10.79 0.99 -8.92
N ARG A 53 -9.84 0.10 -8.62
CA ARG A 53 -9.97 -1.31 -8.91
C ARG A 53 -11.21 -1.75 -8.16
N PRO A 54 -12.22 -2.31 -8.83
CA PRO A 54 -13.37 -2.84 -8.12
C PRO A 54 -12.82 -3.71 -7.00
N ALA A 55 -13.17 -3.38 -5.75
CA ALA A 55 -12.95 -4.27 -4.62
C ALA A 55 -13.33 -5.65 -5.15
N PRO A 56 -12.43 -6.66 -5.12
CA PRO A 56 -12.72 -7.97 -5.69
C PRO A 56 -14.10 -8.34 -5.15
N GLN A 57 -15.07 -8.33 -6.07
CA GLN A 57 -16.48 -8.37 -5.74
C GLN A 57 -16.65 -9.44 -4.68
N ALA A 58 -17.26 -9.08 -3.55
CA ALA A 58 -17.49 -9.93 -2.39
C ALA A 58 -17.38 -11.40 -2.80
N ARG A 59 -16.23 -11.98 -2.44
CA ARG A 59 -15.59 -13.20 -2.94
C ARG A 59 -16.59 -14.37 -3.02
N ALA A 60 -17.47 -14.34 -4.00
CA ALA A 60 -18.42 -15.40 -4.27
C ALA A 60 -17.57 -16.54 -4.81
N THR A 61 -17.35 -17.54 -3.96
CA THR A 61 -16.34 -18.60 -4.07
C THR A 61 -14.92 -18.13 -3.70
N ARG A 62 -14.64 -17.97 -2.39
CA ARG A 62 -13.27 -18.10 -1.86
C ARG A 62 -12.72 -19.41 -2.46
N ALA A 63 -11.62 -19.35 -3.19
CA ALA A 63 -11.04 -20.54 -3.81
C ALA A 63 -10.92 -21.65 -2.75
N PRO A 64 -11.19 -22.92 -3.10
CA PRO A 64 -11.13 -24.00 -2.11
C PRO A 64 -9.77 -24.00 -1.43
N LEU A 65 -9.77 -24.25 -0.11
CA LEU A 65 -8.57 -24.14 0.71
C LEU A 65 -7.42 -25.00 0.13
N GLU A 66 -7.72 -26.17 -0.43
CA GLU A 66 -6.68 -27.00 -1.06
C GLU A 66 -5.99 -26.29 -2.25
N SER A 67 -6.74 -25.53 -3.04
CA SER A 67 -6.18 -24.77 -4.16
C SER A 67 -5.31 -23.61 -3.68
N LEU A 68 -5.74 -22.91 -2.62
CA LEU A 68 -4.96 -21.84 -2.00
C LEU A 68 -3.65 -22.39 -1.43
N VAL A 69 -3.70 -23.48 -0.65
CA VAL A 69 -2.51 -24.13 -0.09
C VAL A 69 -1.59 -24.66 -1.18
N ARG A 70 -2.13 -25.25 -2.25
CA ARG A 70 -1.33 -25.71 -3.41
C ARG A 70 -0.62 -24.54 -4.08
N ASN A 71 -1.32 -23.44 -4.31
CA ASN A 71 -0.73 -22.24 -4.91
C ASN A 71 0.34 -21.63 -3.99
N LEU A 72 0.07 -21.58 -2.69
CA LEU A 72 1.02 -21.09 -1.69
C LEU A 72 2.31 -21.92 -1.68
N ARG A 73 2.19 -23.26 -1.67
CA ARG A 73 3.35 -24.16 -1.75
C ARG A 73 4.13 -24.00 -3.06
N ARG A 74 3.43 -23.86 -4.19
CA ARG A 74 4.06 -23.62 -5.49
C ARG A 74 4.87 -22.32 -5.49
N LEU A 75 4.28 -21.22 -5.01
CA LEU A 75 4.95 -19.93 -4.93
C LEU A 75 6.07 -19.93 -3.87
N HIS A 76 5.91 -20.66 -2.77
CA HIS A 76 6.95 -20.84 -1.77
C HIS A 76 8.18 -21.54 -2.37
N ALA A 77 7.98 -22.60 -3.15
CA ALA A 77 9.04 -23.28 -3.88
C ALA A 77 9.70 -22.36 -4.92
N GLU A 78 8.92 -21.58 -5.67
CA GLU A 78 9.45 -20.62 -6.65
C GLU A 78 10.25 -19.49 -5.98
N ARG A 79 9.82 -19.03 -4.79
CA ARG A 79 10.54 -18.04 -3.98
C ARG A 79 11.86 -18.58 -3.39
N ARG A 80 11.87 -19.84 -2.93
CA ARG A 80 13.09 -20.49 -2.39
C ARG A 80 14.08 -20.92 -3.49
N GLY A 81 13.60 -21.06 -4.72
CA GLY A 81 14.44 -21.35 -5.88
C GLY A 81 15.37 -20.19 -6.26
N PRO A 82 16.07 -20.32 -7.40
CA PRO A 82 16.92 -19.26 -7.92
C PRO A 82 16.14 -17.95 -8.06
N PRO A 83 16.69 -16.81 -7.60
CA PRO A 83 15.97 -15.56 -7.64
C PRO A 83 15.64 -15.17 -9.08
N ALA A 84 14.44 -14.62 -9.28
CA ALA A 84 14.04 -14.13 -10.59
C ALA A 84 15.06 -13.13 -11.16
N THR A 85 15.28 -13.23 -12.47
CA THR A 85 16.31 -12.49 -13.21
C THR A 85 16.09 -10.99 -13.17
N THR A 86 14.84 -10.53 -13.18
CA THR A 86 14.49 -9.11 -13.16
C THR A 86 13.88 -8.68 -11.83
N ARG A 87 14.14 -7.44 -11.44
CA ARG A 87 13.55 -6.83 -10.23
C ARG A 87 12.02 -6.85 -10.28
N VAL A 88 11.45 -6.52 -11.44
CA VAL A 88 9.99 -6.51 -11.65
C VAL A 88 9.39 -7.89 -11.41
N ARG A 89 10.01 -8.96 -11.95
CA ARG A 89 9.52 -10.33 -11.74
C ARG A 89 9.65 -10.77 -10.29
N ARG A 90 10.72 -10.37 -9.61
CA ARG A 90 10.91 -10.63 -8.17
C ARG A 90 9.84 -9.94 -7.32
N THR A 91 9.59 -8.65 -7.58
CA THR A 91 8.53 -7.89 -6.89
C THR A 91 7.16 -8.51 -7.15
N ALA A 92 6.85 -8.88 -8.39
CA ALA A 92 5.58 -9.51 -8.74
C ALA A 92 5.40 -10.88 -8.07
N LEU A 93 6.45 -11.70 -8.02
CA LEU A 93 6.43 -12.99 -7.33
C LEU A 93 6.14 -12.82 -5.83
N LEU A 94 6.82 -11.88 -5.17
CA LEU A 94 6.63 -11.61 -3.74
C LEU A 94 5.24 -11.02 -3.45
N ALA A 95 4.76 -10.11 -4.30
CA ALA A 95 3.40 -9.57 -4.17
C ALA A 95 2.34 -10.67 -4.31
N ALA A 96 2.48 -11.55 -5.32
CA ALA A 96 1.58 -12.68 -5.51
C ALA A 96 1.66 -13.69 -4.35
N TYR A 97 2.85 -13.91 -3.77
CA TYR A 97 3.02 -14.73 -2.58
C TYR A 97 2.27 -14.15 -1.38
N ASP A 98 2.39 -12.83 -1.15
CA ASP A 98 1.72 -12.15 -0.05
C ASP A 98 0.20 -12.21 -0.19
N ASP A 99 -0.34 -12.00 -1.40
CA ASP A 99 -1.76 -12.09 -1.67
C ASP A 99 -2.31 -13.50 -1.32
N VAL A 100 -1.63 -14.55 -1.79
CA VAL A 100 -2.05 -15.94 -1.52
C VAL A 100 -1.86 -16.30 -0.04
N LEU A 101 -0.82 -15.78 0.62
CA LEU A 101 -0.59 -16.01 2.05
C LEU A 101 -1.70 -15.38 2.90
N LEU A 102 -2.12 -14.15 2.57
CA LEU A 102 -3.25 -13.49 3.22
C LEU A 102 -4.57 -14.21 2.93
N ASP A 103 -4.77 -14.73 1.72
CA ASP A 103 -5.95 -15.52 1.37
C ASP A 103 -6.05 -16.83 2.18
N VAL A 104 -4.91 -17.47 2.45
CA VAL A 104 -4.83 -18.64 3.33
C VAL A 104 -5.13 -18.24 4.78
N CYS A 105 -4.55 -17.15 5.30
CA CYS A 105 -4.86 -16.66 6.65
C CYS A 105 -6.36 -16.42 6.82
N ASP A 106 -6.96 -15.78 5.81
CA ASP A 106 -8.38 -15.49 5.72
C ASP A 106 -9.22 -16.77 5.71
N ALA A 107 -8.79 -17.80 4.96
CA ALA A 107 -9.47 -19.09 4.85
C ALA A 107 -9.42 -19.92 6.14
N VAL A 108 -8.30 -19.84 6.88
CA VAL A 108 -8.07 -20.56 8.15
C VAL A 108 -8.63 -19.80 9.35
N GLY A 109 -8.95 -18.51 9.17
CA GLY A 109 -9.53 -17.68 10.23
C GLY A 109 -8.48 -17.06 11.15
N ILE A 110 -7.28 -16.79 10.66
CA ILE A 110 -6.25 -16.03 11.37
C ILE A 110 -6.59 -14.54 11.26
N PRO A 111 -7.03 -13.89 12.35
CA PRO A 111 -7.37 -12.47 12.31
C PRO A 111 -6.10 -11.61 12.28
N ASP A 112 -6.11 -10.57 11.45
CA ASP A 112 -5.07 -9.53 11.40
C ASP A 112 -3.61 -10.02 11.40
N PRO A 113 -3.20 -10.82 10.39
CA PRO A 113 -1.81 -11.21 10.25
C PRO A 113 -0.91 -9.97 10.07
N PRO A 114 0.30 -9.94 10.65
CA PRO A 114 1.19 -8.77 10.61
C PRO A 114 1.55 -8.35 9.18
N LEU A 115 1.55 -9.29 8.23
CA LEU A 115 1.74 -9.01 6.81
C LEU A 115 0.68 -8.07 6.22
N ARG A 116 -0.57 -8.12 6.69
CA ARG A 116 -1.68 -7.30 6.16
C ARG A 116 -1.38 -5.81 6.29
N ALA A 117 -0.90 -5.38 7.45
CA ALA A 117 -0.51 -3.98 7.68
C ALA A 117 0.65 -3.55 6.78
N ALA A 118 1.66 -4.41 6.61
CA ALA A 118 2.81 -4.14 5.75
C ALA A 118 2.43 -4.05 4.26
N VAL A 119 1.47 -4.88 3.79
CA VAL A 119 0.94 -4.82 2.42
C VAL A 119 0.21 -3.50 2.19
N VAL A 120 -0.67 -3.09 3.12
CA VAL A 120 -1.43 -1.83 3.01
C VAL A 120 -0.51 -0.61 3.02
N ALA A 121 0.56 -0.63 3.83
CA ALA A 121 1.51 0.49 3.90
C ALA A 121 2.43 0.58 2.65
N GLY A 122 2.87 -0.56 2.14
CA GLY A 122 3.90 -0.63 1.09
C GLY A 122 3.37 -0.82 -0.34
N GLY A 123 2.10 -1.20 -0.52
CA GLY A 123 1.53 -1.56 -1.83
C GLY A 123 2.33 -2.67 -2.51
N THR A 124 2.34 -2.72 -3.85
CA THR A 124 3.15 -3.69 -4.60
C THR A 124 4.65 -3.38 -4.57
N ALA A 125 5.03 -2.10 -4.50
CA ALA A 125 6.43 -1.68 -4.51
C ALA A 125 7.19 -2.08 -3.24
N GLY A 126 6.49 -2.15 -2.10
CA GLY A 126 7.04 -2.56 -0.81
C GLY A 126 7.27 -4.08 -0.68
N ALA A 127 7.00 -4.89 -1.69
CA ALA A 127 7.15 -6.35 -1.60
C ALA A 127 8.59 -6.82 -1.30
N LEU A 128 9.60 -5.98 -1.60
CA LEU A 128 11.02 -6.19 -1.35
C LEU A 128 11.53 -5.50 -0.05
N ASP A 129 10.63 -4.90 0.73
CA ASP A 129 10.98 -4.21 1.96
C ASP A 129 11.36 -5.23 3.06
N PRO A 130 12.53 -5.10 3.73
CA PRO A 130 12.92 -5.99 4.81
C PRO A 130 11.92 -6.08 5.97
N ASP A 131 11.22 -4.98 6.29
CA ASP A 131 10.20 -5.00 7.35
C ASP A 131 8.99 -5.86 6.94
N ARG A 132 8.66 -5.86 5.65
CA ARG A 132 7.61 -6.74 5.10
C ARG A 132 8.08 -8.17 5.00
N ASP A 133 9.36 -8.42 4.70
CA ASP A 133 9.94 -9.77 4.74
C ASP A 133 9.82 -10.38 6.14
N LEU A 134 10.08 -9.60 7.19
CA LEU A 134 9.89 -10.04 8.58
C LEU A 134 8.41 -10.27 8.91
N ALA A 135 7.52 -9.38 8.49
CA ALA A 135 6.07 -9.55 8.67
C ALA A 135 5.56 -10.81 7.95
N ARG A 136 6.12 -11.13 6.78
CA ARG A 136 5.83 -12.34 6.02
C ARG A 136 6.26 -13.58 6.79
N LEU A 137 7.50 -13.63 7.31
CA LEU A 137 7.97 -14.75 8.13
C LEU A 137 7.10 -15.01 9.36
N ARG A 138 6.66 -13.94 10.06
CA ARG A 138 5.73 -14.08 11.20
C ARG A 138 4.37 -14.62 10.78
N THR A 139 3.91 -14.25 9.59
CA THR A 139 2.62 -14.72 9.04
C THR A 139 2.72 -16.17 8.57
N GLU A 140 3.85 -16.56 7.97
CA GLU A 140 4.15 -17.96 7.64
C GLU A 140 4.12 -18.83 8.89
N ALA A 141 4.76 -18.40 9.98
CA ALA A 141 4.72 -19.10 11.26
C ALA A 141 3.30 -19.27 11.80
N ALA A 142 2.46 -18.23 11.74
CA ALA A 142 1.05 -18.33 12.16
C ALA A 142 0.24 -19.32 11.30
N VAL A 143 0.53 -19.40 10.00
CA VAL A 143 -0.10 -20.37 9.09
C VAL A 143 0.36 -21.81 9.39
N GLU A 144 1.63 -21.99 9.74
CA GLU A 144 2.18 -23.27 10.19
C GLU A 144 1.59 -23.72 11.54
N GLU A 145 1.46 -22.80 12.50
CA GLU A 145 0.79 -23.03 13.79
C GLU A 145 -0.67 -23.45 13.62
N ALA A 146 -1.34 -22.95 12.58
CA ALA A 146 -2.69 -23.35 12.20
C ALA A 146 -2.76 -24.70 11.45
N GLY A 147 -1.63 -25.40 11.30
CA GLY A 147 -1.53 -26.76 10.75
C GLY A 147 -1.23 -26.83 9.26
N ILE A 148 -0.97 -25.70 8.59
CA ILE A 148 -0.59 -25.70 7.18
C ILE A 148 0.93 -25.68 7.06
N ALA A 149 1.53 -26.85 6.88
CA ALA A 149 2.96 -26.97 6.61
C ALA A 149 3.32 -26.31 5.26
N LEU A 150 4.11 -25.23 5.33
CA LEU A 150 4.73 -24.58 4.18
C LEU A 150 6.08 -25.21 3.88
N ASP A 151 6.85 -25.49 4.93
CA ASP A 151 8.07 -26.27 4.86
C ASP A 151 7.75 -27.76 5.01
N ARG A 152 7.56 -28.46 3.88
CA ARG A 152 7.58 -29.92 3.92
C ARG A 152 9.06 -30.33 3.82
N PRO A 153 9.63 -31.08 4.79
CA PRO A 153 10.95 -31.66 4.60
C PRO A 153 10.90 -32.51 3.34
N ALA A 154 11.84 -32.30 2.42
CA ALA A 154 11.99 -33.17 1.27
C ALA A 154 12.04 -34.61 1.81
N ALA A 155 11.13 -35.45 1.35
CA ALA A 155 11.16 -36.87 1.69
C ALA A 155 12.56 -37.37 1.30
N ALA A 156 13.35 -37.74 2.32
CA ALA A 156 14.65 -38.36 2.16
C ALA A 156 14.50 -39.77 1.56
#